data_AF-M3XGV8-F1
#
_entry.id   AF-M3XGV8-F1
#
_cell.length_a   1.000
_cell.length_b   1.000
_cell.length_c   1.000
_cell.angle_alpha   90.00
_cell.angle_beta   90.00
_cell.angle_gamma   90.00
#
_symmetry.space_group_name_H-M   'P 1'
#
loop_
_entity.id
_entity.type
_entity.pdbx_description
1 polymer ?
#
loop_
_entity_poly.entity_id
_entity_poly.type
_entity_poly.pdbx_seq_one_letter_code
_entity_poly.pdbx_strand_id
1 'polypeptide(L)'
;MAFVFTALRVLLGLFFVLAGALKLTDQISAEVYQQLKSEFVQFADVFPLKDFGFKPKPMQYLVTVGWIEVVAGLLLAFGPRLLQEISNFVLTIVMIGALYSLIVLKEPLAKCAPATVSLGLLLLLNFRGRGRKQKAE
;
A
#
# COMPACT_ATOMS: atom_id res chain seq x y z
N MET A 1 9.99 14.63 19.27
CA MET A 1 8.83 14.31 18.40
C MET A 1 9.19 14.15 16.92
N ALA A 2 9.94 15.06 16.28
CA ALA A 2 10.22 14.96 14.84
C ALA A 2 10.96 13.67 14.42
N PHE A 3 11.93 13.21 15.23
CA PHE A 3 12.70 12.00 14.97
C PHE A 3 11.84 10.72 14.91
N VAL A 4 10.86 10.61 15.81
CA VAL A 4 9.94 9.45 15.87
C VAL A 4 9.18 9.31 14.55
N PHE A 5 8.67 10.40 13.99
CA PHE A 5 7.93 10.38 12.72
C PHE A 5 8.83 10.06 11.52
N THR A 6 10.07 10.55 11.53
CA THR A 6 11.06 10.19 10.49
C THR A 6 11.37 8.70 10.56
N ALA A 7 11.63 8.16 11.75
CA ALA A 7 11.85 6.73 11.95
C ALA A 7 10.62 5.91 11.52
N LEU A 8 9.40 6.36 11.85
CA LEU A 8 8.15 5.74 11.45
C LEU A 8 8.00 5.66 9.92
N ARG A 9 8.35 6.74 9.20
CA ARG A 9 8.31 6.80 7.73
C ARG A 9 9.33 5.86 7.10
N VAL A 10 10.54 5.80 7.66
CA VAL A 10 11.60 4.89 7.19
C VAL A 10 11.18 3.44 7.42
N LEU A 11 10.68 3.11 8.62
CA LEU A 11 10.22 1.76 8.95
C LEU A 11 9.04 1.32 8.06
N LEU A 12 8.04 2.19 7.88
CA LEU A 12 6.92 1.93 6.97
C LEU A 12 7.37 1.80 5.51
N GLY A 13 8.23 2.70 5.04
CA GLY A 13 8.73 2.67 3.67
C GLY A 13 9.48 1.37 3.38
N LEU A 14 10.34 0.93 4.30
CA LEU A 14 11.01 -0.37 4.23
C LEU A 14 10.01 -1.54 4.24
N PHE A 15 8.99 -1.48 5.11
CA PHE A 15 7.94 -2.49 5.16
C PHE A 15 7.19 -2.59 3.82
N PHE A 16 6.86 -1.46 3.19
CA PHE A 16 6.21 -1.43 1.88
C PHE A 16 7.11 -1.90 0.75
N VAL A 17 8.41 -1.59 0.80
CA VAL A 17 9.39 -2.14 -0.15
C VAL A 17 9.44 -3.66 -0.05
N LEU A 18 9.47 -4.21 1.17
CA LEU A 18 9.44 -5.64 1.40
C LEU A 18 8.11 -6.25 0.94
N ALA A 19 6.97 -5.65 1.30
CA ALA A 19 5.64 -6.12 0.89
C ALA A 19 5.44 -6.10 -0.63
N GLY A 20 5.92 -5.04 -1.30
CA GLY A 20 5.92 -4.95 -2.76
C GLY A 20 6.89 -5.95 -3.41
N ALA A 21 8.07 -6.16 -2.82
CA ALA A 21 9.00 -7.18 -3.28
C ALA A 21 8.41 -8.60 -3.17
N LEU A 22 7.65 -8.90 -2.10
CA LEU A 22 6.90 -10.15 -1.95
C LEU A 22 5.84 -10.34 -3.05
N LYS A 23 5.23 -9.24 -3.52
CA LYS A 23 4.29 -9.27 -4.65
C LYS A 23 5.01 -9.48 -5.98
N LEU A 24 6.22 -8.95 -6.13
CA LEU A 24 6.98 -9.08 -7.38
C LEU A 24 7.76 -10.39 -7.51
N THR A 25 8.17 -10.96 -6.37
CA THR A 25 9.08 -12.10 -6.30
C THR A 25 8.41 -13.30 -5.64
N ASP A 26 8.28 -14.39 -6.40
CA ASP A 26 7.77 -15.69 -5.91
C ASP A 26 8.75 -16.39 -4.95
N GLN A 27 10.01 -15.94 -4.90
CA GLN A 27 11.10 -16.62 -4.17
C GLN A 27 11.01 -16.59 -2.63
N ILE A 28 10.09 -15.82 -2.04
CA ILE A 28 9.94 -15.82 -0.57
C ILE A 28 8.91 -16.86 -0.11
N SER A 29 7.84 -17.12 -0.87
CA SER A 29 6.95 -18.27 -0.67
C SER A 29 5.95 -18.40 -1.83
N ALA A 30 6.06 -19.49 -2.60
CA ALA A 30 5.17 -19.80 -3.72
C ALA A 30 3.69 -19.98 -3.27
N GLU A 31 3.47 -20.43 -2.03
CA GLU A 31 2.13 -20.57 -1.45
C GLU A 31 1.50 -19.20 -1.19
N VAL A 32 2.28 -18.25 -0.66
CA VAL A 32 1.84 -16.87 -0.43
C VAL A 32 1.59 -16.17 -1.76
N TYR A 33 2.43 -16.40 -2.78
CA TYR A 33 2.23 -15.84 -4.12
C TYR A 33 0.97 -16.39 -4.80
N GLN A 34 0.71 -17.70 -4.72
CA GLN A 34 -0.52 -18.31 -5.23
C GLN A 34 -1.77 -17.75 -4.53
N GLN A 35 -1.73 -17.61 -3.21
CA GLN A 35 -2.83 -16.99 -2.44
C GLN A 35 -3.05 -15.53 -2.87
N LEU A 36 -1.98 -14.72 -2.94
CA LEU A 36 -2.08 -13.34 -3.41
C LEU A 36 -2.60 -13.25 -4.85
N LYS A 37 -2.24 -14.19 -5.72
CA LYS A 37 -2.70 -14.23 -7.10
C LYS A 37 -4.20 -14.48 -7.17
N SER A 38 -4.72 -15.39 -6.34
CA SER A 38 -6.15 -15.65 -6.21
C SER A 38 -6.91 -14.45 -5.66
N GLU A 39 -6.37 -13.81 -4.61
CA GLU A 39 -6.91 -12.57 -4.04
C GLU A 39 -6.94 -11.46 -5.11
N PHE A 40 -5.85 -11.28 -5.87
CA PHE A 40 -5.76 -10.25 -6.91
C PHE A 40 -6.68 -10.51 -8.11
N VAL A 41 -6.98 -11.77 -8.43
CA VAL A 41 -8.02 -12.12 -9.41
C VAL A 41 -9.36 -11.58 -8.95
N GLN A 42 -9.70 -11.78 -7.68
CA GLN A 42 -10.94 -11.25 -7.12
C GLN A 42 -10.89 -9.73 -6.93
N PHE A 43 -9.73 -9.14 -6.60
CA PHE A 43 -9.55 -7.69 -6.52
C PHE A 43 -9.79 -7.03 -7.88
N ALA A 44 -9.29 -7.63 -8.97
CA ALA A 44 -9.55 -7.18 -10.34
C ALA A 44 -11.03 -7.38 -10.74
N ASP A 45 -11.71 -8.36 -10.14
CA ASP A 45 -13.11 -8.64 -10.38
C ASP A 45 -14.06 -7.65 -9.68
N VAL A 46 -13.66 -7.16 -8.50
CA VAL A 46 -14.42 -6.18 -7.69
C VAL A 46 -13.92 -4.74 -7.87
N PHE A 47 -12.92 -4.53 -8.75
CA PHE A 47 -12.37 -3.21 -8.99
C PHE A 47 -13.44 -2.36 -9.70
N PRO A 48 -13.77 -1.15 -9.19
CA PRO A 48 -14.82 -0.29 -9.77
C PRO A 48 -14.53 0.15 -11.21
N LEU A 49 -13.29 -0.03 -11.69
CA LEU A 49 -12.90 0.17 -13.09
C LEU A 49 -13.44 -0.91 -14.05
N LYS A 50 -14.00 -2.00 -13.53
CA LYS A 50 -14.67 -3.02 -14.33
C LYS A 50 -15.98 -2.50 -14.91
N ASP A 51 -16.67 -1.61 -14.20
CA ASP A 51 -17.83 -0.85 -14.72
C ASP A 51 -17.43 0.12 -15.85
N PHE A 52 -16.15 0.49 -15.92
CA PHE A 52 -15.55 1.24 -17.04
C PHE A 52 -15.12 0.36 -18.23
N GLY A 53 -15.34 -0.96 -18.17
CA GLY A 53 -15.03 -1.90 -19.25
C GLY A 53 -13.56 -2.35 -19.34
N PHE A 54 -12.70 -1.90 -18.43
CA PHE A 54 -11.31 -2.33 -18.37
C PHE A 54 -11.17 -3.53 -17.44
N LYS A 55 -10.85 -4.71 -17.99
CA LYS A 55 -10.47 -5.90 -17.21
C LYS A 55 -8.94 -6.02 -17.18
N PRO A 56 -8.25 -5.40 -16.21
CA PRO A 56 -6.82 -5.60 -16.07
C PRO A 56 -6.53 -7.07 -15.77
N LYS A 57 -5.54 -7.66 -16.45
CA LYS A 57 -5.10 -9.02 -16.16
C LYS A 57 -4.61 -9.06 -14.70
N PRO A 58 -5.09 -10.00 -13.86
CA PRO A 58 -4.78 -10.04 -12.43
C PRO A 58 -3.28 -10.01 -12.12
N MET A 59 -2.49 -10.68 -12.97
CA MET A 59 -1.04 -10.75 -12.83
C MET A 59 -0.35 -9.41 -13.14
N GLN A 60 -0.86 -8.65 -14.12
CA GLN A 60 -0.37 -7.30 -14.40
C GLN A 60 -0.78 -6.33 -13.29
N TYR A 61 -1.99 -6.48 -12.73
CA TYR A 61 -2.45 -5.67 -11.60
C TYR A 61 -1.57 -5.90 -10.35
N LEU A 62 -1.27 -7.17 -10.03
CA LEU A 62 -0.39 -7.56 -8.92
C LEU A 62 1.04 -7.01 -9.09
N VAL A 63 1.62 -7.14 -10.29
CA VAL A 63 2.95 -6.58 -10.59
C VAL A 63 2.94 -5.06 -10.53
N THR A 64 1.90 -4.41 -11.05
CA THR A 64 1.78 -2.94 -11.04
C THR A 64 1.68 -2.41 -9.61
N VAL A 65 0.80 -2.99 -8.80
CA VAL A 65 0.64 -2.60 -7.39
C VAL A 65 1.93 -2.88 -6.60
N GLY A 66 2.59 -4.02 -6.85
CA GLY A 66 3.89 -4.34 -6.24
C GLY A 66 4.97 -3.31 -6.57
N TRP A 67 5.10 -2.90 -7.83
CA TRP A 67 6.03 -1.83 -8.22
C TRP A 67 5.67 -0.48 -7.59
N ILE A 68 4.39 -0.14 -7.53
CA ILE A 68 3.92 1.09 -6.87
C ILE A 68 4.32 1.08 -5.39
N GLU A 69 4.12 -0.03 -4.68
CA GLU A 69 4.50 -0.15 -3.27
C GLU A 69 6.00 -0.08 -3.05
N VAL A 70 6.80 -0.72 -3.93
CA VAL A 70 8.27 -0.62 -3.85
C VAL A 70 8.73 0.81 -4.08
N VAL A 71 8.29 1.44 -5.18
CA VAL A 71 8.73 2.79 -5.53
C VAL A 71 8.24 3.79 -4.47
N ALA A 72 6.96 3.73 -4.09
CA ALA A 72 6.41 4.64 -3.08
C ALA A 72 6.99 4.37 -1.68
N GLY A 73 7.26 3.12 -1.32
CA GLY A 73 7.93 2.77 -0.07
C GLY A 73 9.36 3.31 0.00
N LEU A 74 10.11 3.19 -1.09
CA LEU A 74 11.47 3.73 -1.20
C LEU A 74 11.47 5.26 -1.10
N LEU A 75 10.54 5.90 -1.81
CA LEU A 75 10.35 7.35 -1.77
C LEU A 75 9.83 7.84 -0.40
N LEU A 76 9.05 7.04 0.32
CA LEU A 76 8.62 7.35 1.68
C LEU A 76 9.78 7.27 2.68
N ALA A 77 10.69 6.31 2.51
CA ALA A 77 11.84 6.11 3.39
C ALA A 77 12.97 7.12 3.13
N PHE A 78 13.35 7.31 1.87
CA PHE A 78 14.54 8.09 1.48
C PHE A 78 14.22 9.38 0.73
N GLY A 79 12.97 9.60 0.33
CA GLY A 79 12.61 10.75 -0.48
C GLY A 79 12.59 12.07 0.31
N PRO A 80 12.69 13.20 -0.40
CA PRO A 80 12.49 14.52 0.20
C PRO A 80 11.03 14.72 0.63
N ARG A 81 10.78 15.70 1.49
CA ARG A 81 9.50 15.88 2.19
C ARG A 81 8.26 15.93 1.28
N LEU A 82 8.38 16.51 0.08
CA LEU A 82 7.31 16.52 -0.94
C LEU A 82 7.01 15.12 -1.48
N LEU A 83 8.05 14.36 -1.86
CA LEU A 83 7.89 13.00 -2.38
C LEU A 83 7.39 12.05 -1.29
N GLN A 84 7.79 12.24 -0.03
CA GLN A 84 7.22 11.49 1.09
C GLN A 84 5.72 11.74 1.23
N GLU A 85 5.25 12.98 1.07
CA GLU A 85 3.83 13.33 1.17
C GLU A 85 3.02 12.69 0.04
N ILE A 86 3.54 12.77 -1.20
CA ILE A 86 2.94 12.11 -2.38
C ILE A 86 2.91 10.59 -2.18
N SER A 87 4.02 10.00 -1.77
CA SER A 87 4.13 8.54 -1.56
C SER A 87 3.18 8.07 -0.46
N ASN A 88 3.07 8.85 0.62
CA ASN A 88 2.14 8.56 1.71
C ASN A 88 0.68 8.58 1.22
N PHE A 89 0.32 9.51 0.33
CA PHE A 89 -1.00 9.58 -0.29
C PHE A 89 -1.27 8.38 -1.21
N VAL A 90 -0.31 8.05 -2.09
CA VAL A 90 -0.40 6.90 -3.00
C VAL A 90 -0.53 5.59 -2.22
N LEU A 91 0.34 5.35 -1.23
CA LEU A 91 0.29 4.17 -0.37
C LEU A 91 -1.04 4.09 0.40
N THR A 92 -1.57 5.22 0.86
CA THR A 92 -2.90 5.23 1.52
C THR A 92 -3.98 4.74 0.58
N ILE A 93 -4.02 5.20 -0.68
CA ILE A 93 -5.00 4.74 -1.68
C ILE A 93 -4.85 3.24 -1.95
N VAL A 94 -3.61 2.76 -2.13
CA VAL A 94 -3.32 1.34 -2.33
C VAL A 94 -3.80 0.51 -1.14
N MET A 95 -3.57 0.97 0.08
CA MET A 95 -4.01 0.29 1.29
C MET A 95 -5.52 0.30 1.48
N ILE A 96 -6.21 1.37 1.10
CA ILE A 96 -7.69 1.42 1.10
C ILE A 96 -8.24 0.39 0.11
N GLY A 97 -7.66 0.31 -1.10
CA GLY A 97 -8.05 -0.69 -2.10
C GLY A 97 -7.84 -2.11 -1.58
N ALA A 98 -6.68 -2.39 -0.98
CA ALA A 98 -6.40 -3.68 -0.37
C ALA A 98 -7.37 -4.02 0.77
N LEU A 99 -7.66 -3.07 1.66
CA LEU A 99 -8.63 -3.23 2.76
C LEU A 99 -10.04 -3.48 2.27
N TYR A 100 -10.50 -2.69 1.29
CA TYR A 100 -11.82 -2.86 0.68
C TYR A 100 -11.97 -4.27 0.12
N SER A 101 -10.98 -4.71 -0.64
CA SER A 101 -11.05 -6.02 -1.24
C SER A 101 -10.93 -7.14 -0.19
N LEU A 102 -10.08 -7.02 0.84
CA LEU A 102 -10.06 -7.96 1.98
C LEU A 102 -11.42 -8.06 2.69
N ILE A 103 -12.14 -6.95 2.85
CA ILE A 103 -13.49 -6.93 3.44
C ILE A 103 -14.49 -7.67 2.55
N VAL A 104 -14.42 -7.46 1.23
CA VAL A 104 -15.28 -8.14 0.26
C VAL A 104 -14.99 -9.65 0.20
N LEU A 105 -13.73 -10.05 0.32
CA LEU A 105 -13.29 -11.45 0.28
C LEU A 105 -13.49 -12.20 1.60
N LYS A 106 -13.86 -11.50 2.70
CA LYS A 106 -14.07 -12.08 4.05
C LYS A 106 -12.88 -12.88 4.58
N GLU A 107 -11.66 -12.51 4.20
CA GLU A 107 -10.44 -13.14 4.72
C GLU A 107 -10.27 -12.88 6.23
N PRO A 108 -9.60 -13.78 6.98
CA PRO A 108 -9.43 -13.66 8.42
C PRO A 108 -8.72 -12.36 8.80
N LEU A 109 -9.21 -11.73 9.88
CA LEU A 109 -8.70 -10.45 10.41
C LEU A 109 -7.18 -10.43 10.66
N ALA A 110 -6.57 -11.61 10.87
CA ALA A 110 -5.12 -11.77 10.99
C ALA A 110 -4.34 -11.33 9.74
N LYS A 111 -4.87 -11.56 8.53
CA LYS A 111 -4.27 -11.03 7.28
C LYS A 111 -4.55 -9.54 7.08
N CYS A 112 -5.63 -9.04 7.69
CA CYS A 112 -6.01 -7.64 7.64
C CYS A 112 -5.24 -6.76 8.64
N ALA A 113 -4.62 -7.37 9.66
CA ALA A 113 -3.84 -6.67 10.68
C ALA A 113 -2.69 -5.81 10.12
N PRO A 114 -1.75 -6.33 9.31
CA PRO A 114 -0.68 -5.52 8.75
C PRO A 114 -1.22 -4.41 7.84
N ALA A 115 -2.30 -4.67 7.10
CA ALA A 115 -2.91 -3.68 6.23
C ALA A 115 -3.55 -2.51 7.02
N THR A 116 -4.31 -2.86 8.07
CA THR A 116 -5.00 -1.90 8.94
C THR A 116 -4.02 -1.06 9.75
N VAL A 117 -2.98 -1.69 10.30
CA VAL A 117 -1.93 -1.00 11.06
C VAL A 117 -1.17 -0.04 10.15
N SER A 118 -0.77 -0.49 8.94
CA SER A 118 -0.10 0.36 7.96
C SER A 118 -0.95 1.54 7.54
N LEU A 119 -2.24 1.31 7.22
CA LEU A 119 -3.18 2.37 6.88
C LEU A 119 -3.31 3.41 8.02
N GLY A 120 -3.50 2.95 9.26
CA GLY A 120 -3.61 3.84 10.41
C GLY A 120 -2.38 4.71 10.61
N LEU A 121 -1.18 4.14 10.45
CA LEU A 121 0.07 4.89 10.55
C LEU A 121 0.24 5.89 9.39
N LEU A 122 -0.08 5.50 8.14
CA LEU A 122 -0.03 6.39 6.97
C LEU A 122 -0.99 7.58 7.13
N LEU A 123 -2.22 7.33 7.59
CA LEU A 123 -3.22 8.38 7.89
C LEU A 123 -2.71 9.33 8.97
N LEU A 124 -2.15 8.80 10.06
CA LEU A 124 -1.58 9.60 11.13
C LEU A 124 -0.45 10.52 10.61
N LEU A 125 0.40 10.00 9.71
CA LEU A 125 1.43 10.79 9.04
C LEU A 125 0.85 11.84 8.07
N ASN A 126 -0.29 11.56 7.44
CA ASN A 126 -0.95 12.43 6.45
C ASN A 126 -1.69 13.60 7.11
N PHE A 127 -2.51 13.33 8.15
CA PHE A 127 -3.22 14.36 8.91
C PHE A 127 -2.27 15.38 9.54
N ARG A 128 -1.12 14.92 10.04
CA ARG A 128 -0.11 15.81 10.65
C ARG A 128 0.74 16.56 9.61
N GLY A 129 0.86 16.03 8.39
CA GLY A 129 1.45 16.71 7.24
C GLY A 129 0.63 17.95 6.84
N ARG A 130 -0.69 17.78 6.67
CA ARG A 130 -1.62 18.89 6.36
C ARG A 130 -1.70 19.94 7.46
N GLY A 131 -1.71 19.53 8.73
CA GLY A 131 -1.72 20.48 9.86
C GLY A 131 -0.48 21.39 9.95
N ARG A 132 0.63 21.04 9.28
CA ARG A 132 1.79 21.94 9.13
C ARG A 132 1.70 22.85 7.90
N LYS A 133 1.02 22.44 6.83
CA LYS A 133 0.78 23.29 5.64
C LYS A 133 -0.19 24.43 5.97
N GLN A 134 -1.29 24.14 6.66
CA GLN A 134 -2.29 25.14 7.06
C GLN A 134 -1.80 26.21 8.06
N LYS A 135 -0.64 26.01 8.70
CA LYS A 135 -0.06 26.99 9.64
C LYS A 135 0.98 27.91 8.99
N ALA A 136 1.27 27.70 7.70
CA ALA A 136 2.27 28.46 6.95
C ALA A 136 1.64 29.32 5.83
N GLU A 137 0.31 29.29 5.69
CA GLU A 137 -0.48 30.22 4.87
C GLU A 137 -1.17 31.25 5.76
#